data_AF-A0A644UW31-F1
#
_entry.id   AF-A0A644UW31-F1
#
_cell.length_a   1.000
_cell.length_b   1.000
_cell.length_c   1.000
_cell.angle_alpha   90.00
_cell.angle_beta   90.00
_cell.angle_gamma   90.00
#
_symmetry.space_group_name_H-M   'P 1'
#
loop_
_entity.id
_entity.type
_entity.pdbx_description
1 polymer ?
#
loop_
_entity_poly.entity_id
_entity_poly.type
_entity_poly.pdbx_seq_one_letter_code
_entity_poly.pdbx_strand_id
1 'polypeptide(L)'
;MFKFVLPLAAVLMISACGGAAVVGPADGGTDGGTGGGTDGGIDSDSTLPPGTASPSPRSKIVRYEAKDDNGNGYATGFTYNRADDTFLVDNLAFDGANTPYTRGTAVGSLGRFAVYEGPQLYPDDATGVPIGQFTHRALYGVSDSGQVELAIVRTGSYVNYGFGGFIYQRNGRVTLPTTGQAAYSGEYAALRDFEGRAGLEYARGDMTMAIDFEDFNNGNAVRGYVENRRVYDIDGNDITSEILTAMGSGVTVLPTLTFDVGPGVMTANGEISGQAHSFTTGAGGAISAFEEGNYYAIISGDNAEEVVGIIVATSDDPRGAFTTRETGGFLLTRR
;
A
#
# COMPACT_ATOMS: atom_id res chain seq x y z
N MET A 1 33.41 -42.30 -60.53
CA MET A 1 32.65 -41.31 -61.32
C MET A 1 31.52 -40.82 -60.41
N PHE A 2 31.38 -39.60 -59.91
CA PHE A 2 31.96 -38.27 -60.12
C PHE A 2 32.25 -37.64 -58.72
N LYS A 3 33.24 -36.74 -58.62
CA LYS A 3 33.60 -35.91 -57.45
C LYS A 3 32.85 -34.57 -57.51
N PHE A 4 32.64 -33.91 -56.35
CA PHE A 4 32.74 -32.44 -56.04
C PHE A 4 32.12 -32.23 -54.63
N VAL A 5 32.87 -32.00 -53.54
CA VAL A 5 33.57 -30.79 -53.01
C VAL A 5 32.63 -29.63 -52.59
N LEU A 6 32.73 -29.31 -51.28
CA LEU A 6 32.21 -28.22 -50.40
C LEU A 6 32.19 -26.78 -51.00
N PRO A 7 31.41 -25.79 -50.47
CA PRO A 7 31.77 -25.14 -49.18
C PRO A 7 30.65 -24.52 -48.29
N LEU A 8 31.12 -24.14 -47.11
CA LEU A 8 30.64 -23.30 -46.00
C LEU A 8 29.89 -22.01 -46.40
N ALA A 9 28.82 -21.67 -45.66
CA ALA A 9 28.39 -20.28 -45.44
C ALA A 9 27.74 -20.12 -44.06
N ALA A 10 28.49 -19.49 -43.15
CA ALA A 10 27.97 -18.93 -41.92
C ALA A 10 27.31 -17.58 -42.24
N VAL A 11 26.10 -17.35 -41.74
CA VAL A 11 25.53 -16.01 -41.61
C VAL A 11 25.05 -15.86 -40.17
N LEU A 12 25.80 -15.06 -39.41
CA LEU A 12 25.33 -14.38 -38.21
C LEU A 12 24.26 -13.37 -38.64
N MET A 13 23.10 -13.41 -37.99
CA MET A 13 22.19 -12.26 -37.89
C MET A 13 21.96 -12.00 -36.41
N ILE A 14 22.67 -11.01 -35.89
CA ILE A 14 22.30 -10.29 -34.67
C ILE A 14 21.22 -9.30 -35.11
N SER A 15 20.00 -9.42 -34.58
CA SER A 15 19.04 -8.32 -34.59
C SER A 15 18.50 -8.11 -33.18
N ALA A 16 18.91 -6.96 -32.65
CA ALA A 16 18.42 -6.12 -31.57
C ALA A 16 17.20 -6.54 -30.72
N CYS A 17 17.37 -6.24 -29.42
CA CYS A 17 16.37 -6.07 -28.37
C CYS A 17 15.11 -5.30 -28.79
N GLY A 18 14.00 -5.69 -28.18
CA GLY A 18 12.76 -4.92 -28.09
C GLY A 18 11.73 -5.72 -27.29
N GLY A 19 11.90 -5.74 -25.96
CA GLY A 19 10.93 -6.37 -25.07
C GLY A 19 9.58 -5.67 -25.20
N ALA A 20 8.57 -6.42 -25.63
CA ALA A 20 7.20 -5.94 -25.66
C ALA A 20 6.67 -5.90 -24.21
N ALA A 21 6.08 -4.76 -23.84
CA ALA A 21 5.23 -4.67 -22.66
C ALA A 21 4.10 -5.71 -22.76
N VAL A 22 3.78 -6.36 -21.65
CA VAL A 22 2.67 -7.31 -21.54
C VAL A 22 1.37 -6.51 -21.68
N VAL A 23 0.71 -6.63 -22.83
CA VAL A 23 -0.64 -6.10 -23.09
C VAL A 23 -1.58 -7.31 -23.12
N GLY A 24 -2.62 -7.28 -22.30
CA GLY A 24 -3.67 -8.31 -22.27
C GLY A 24 -4.46 -8.41 -23.59
N PRO A 25 -5.23 -9.48 -23.83
CA PRO A 25 -5.86 -9.72 -25.13
C PRO A 25 -6.99 -8.72 -25.38
N ALA A 26 -6.96 -8.07 -26.55
CA ALA A 26 -8.07 -7.31 -27.09
C ALA A 26 -8.92 -8.23 -28.00
N ASP A 27 -10.18 -8.44 -27.65
CA ASP A 27 -11.16 -9.05 -28.55
C ASP A 27 -11.90 -7.96 -29.34
N GLY A 28 -11.87 -8.09 -30.67
CA GLY A 28 -12.49 -7.19 -31.62
C GLY A 28 -13.90 -7.63 -32.03
N GLY A 29 -14.79 -6.65 -32.20
CA GLY A 29 -16.08 -6.79 -32.86
C GLY A 29 -16.62 -5.43 -33.30
N THR A 30 -16.89 -5.28 -34.59
CA THR A 30 -17.21 -4.01 -35.30
C THR A 30 -18.72 -3.73 -35.47
N ASP A 31 -19.04 -2.43 -35.35
CA ASP A 31 -19.98 -1.55 -36.09
C ASP A 31 -21.53 -1.59 -36.00
N GLY A 32 -22.09 -0.39 -35.77
CA GLY A 32 -23.44 0.06 -36.16
C GLY A 32 -23.96 1.32 -35.42
N GLY A 33 -23.97 2.51 -36.08
CA GLY A 33 -24.32 3.86 -35.54
C GLY A 33 -25.74 4.05 -34.93
N THR A 34 -26.14 5.17 -34.33
CA THR A 34 -26.03 6.60 -34.75
C THR A 34 -26.32 7.58 -33.58
N GLY A 35 -25.54 8.66 -33.49
CA GLY A 35 -25.95 10.05 -33.14
C GLY A 35 -26.74 10.36 -31.85
N GLY A 36 -26.07 10.99 -30.88
CA GLY A 36 -26.69 11.77 -29.81
C GLY A 36 -25.65 12.29 -28.81
N GLY A 37 -25.32 13.59 -28.88
CA GLY A 37 -24.32 14.20 -28.00
C GLY A 37 -24.81 14.38 -26.56
N THR A 38 -23.99 13.93 -25.62
CA THR A 38 -23.86 14.42 -24.24
C THR A 38 -22.39 14.22 -23.84
N ASP A 39 -21.77 15.20 -23.19
CA ASP A 39 -20.41 15.16 -22.65
C ASP A 39 -20.06 13.78 -22.07
N GLY A 40 -19.30 13.01 -22.85
CA GLY A 40 -18.85 11.66 -22.53
C GLY A 40 -17.48 11.70 -21.89
N GLY A 41 -17.42 12.07 -20.61
CA GLY A 41 -16.30 11.72 -19.76
C GLY A 41 -16.58 10.39 -19.08
N ILE A 42 -15.69 9.42 -19.24
CA ILE A 42 -15.74 8.13 -18.54
C ILE A 42 -15.56 8.37 -17.03
N ASP A 43 -16.45 7.81 -16.23
CA ASP A 43 -16.33 7.68 -14.79
C ASP A 43 -15.15 6.74 -14.50
N SER A 44 -14.01 7.27 -14.05
CA SER A 44 -12.91 6.45 -13.56
C SER A 44 -13.39 5.81 -12.26
N ASP A 45 -13.63 4.51 -12.27
CA ASP A 45 -14.01 3.66 -11.13
C ASP A 45 -12.92 3.59 -10.02
N SER A 46 -12.11 4.64 -9.88
CA SER A 46 -11.24 4.86 -8.74
C SER A 46 -12.14 5.12 -7.53
N THR A 47 -12.56 4.05 -6.85
CA THR A 47 -13.28 4.13 -5.59
C THR A 47 -12.33 4.66 -4.52
N LEU A 48 -12.18 5.99 -4.47
CA LEU A 48 -11.46 6.65 -3.40
C LEU A 48 -12.07 6.24 -2.06
N PRO A 49 -11.27 6.04 -1.01
CA PRO A 49 -11.80 5.70 0.30
C PRO A 49 -12.73 6.80 0.83
N PRO A 50 -13.66 6.49 1.75
CA PRO A 50 -14.54 7.48 2.35
C PRO A 50 -13.76 8.57 3.11
N GLY A 51 -14.38 9.72 3.34
CA GLY A 51 -13.77 10.81 4.10
C GLY A 51 -14.31 12.18 3.70
N THR A 52 -13.44 13.08 3.25
CA THR A 52 -13.86 14.42 2.80
C THR A 52 -14.90 14.33 1.67
N ALA A 53 -16.12 14.81 1.94
CA ALA A 53 -17.26 14.72 1.03
C ALA A 53 -17.15 15.63 -0.20
N SER A 54 -16.43 16.75 -0.09
CA SER A 54 -16.21 17.70 -1.19
C SER A 54 -14.73 18.08 -1.25
N PRO A 55 -13.88 17.19 -1.78
CA PRO A 55 -12.45 17.44 -1.85
C PRO A 55 -12.13 18.62 -2.78
N SER A 56 -11.07 19.37 -2.45
CA SER A 56 -10.60 20.52 -3.21
C SER A 56 -9.07 20.56 -3.14
N PRO A 57 -8.36 21.03 -4.19
CA PRO A 57 -6.91 21.21 -4.11
C PRO A 57 -6.52 22.28 -3.07
N ARG A 58 -7.45 23.15 -2.63
CA ARG A 58 -7.15 24.29 -1.75
C ARG A 58 -7.32 24.01 -0.26
N SER A 59 -7.73 22.80 0.12
CA SER A 59 -8.07 22.48 1.50
C SER A 59 -7.53 21.12 1.92
N LYS A 60 -7.60 20.90 3.24
CA LYS A 60 -7.41 19.59 3.86
C LYS A 60 -8.31 18.54 3.20
N ILE A 61 -7.74 17.35 2.99
CA ILE A 61 -8.45 16.14 2.55
C ILE A 61 -8.07 15.03 3.52
N VAL A 62 -9.08 14.30 4.00
CA VAL A 62 -8.95 13.16 4.91
C VAL A 62 -9.64 11.98 4.28
N ARG A 63 -8.99 10.81 4.37
CA ARG A 63 -9.50 9.55 3.86
C ARG A 63 -9.34 8.46 4.92
N TYR A 64 -10.35 7.61 5.03
CA TYR A 64 -10.42 6.49 5.96
C TYR A 64 -10.58 5.20 5.19
N GLU A 65 -10.14 4.10 5.78
CA GLU A 65 -10.47 2.78 5.25
C GLU A 65 -11.99 2.59 5.14
N ALA A 66 -12.44 2.03 4.01
CA ALA A 66 -13.84 1.70 3.82
C ALA A 66 -14.23 0.56 4.77
N LYS A 67 -15.41 0.68 5.38
CA LYS A 67 -15.94 -0.35 6.26
C LYS A 67 -16.47 -1.54 5.46
N ASP A 68 -16.09 -2.75 5.86
CA ASP A 68 -16.60 -4.00 5.29
C ASP A 68 -16.82 -5.08 6.37
N ASP A 69 -17.22 -6.27 5.91
CA ASP A 69 -17.51 -7.43 6.77
C ASP A 69 -16.24 -8.19 7.23
N ASN A 70 -15.05 -7.81 6.75
CA ASN A 70 -13.75 -8.41 7.09
C ASN A 70 -13.01 -7.64 8.20
N GLY A 71 -13.71 -6.76 8.92
CA GLY A 71 -13.15 -5.96 10.01
C GLY A 71 -12.42 -4.70 9.56
N ASN A 72 -12.44 -4.34 8.28
CA ASN A 72 -11.85 -3.09 7.78
C ASN A 72 -12.69 -1.88 8.16
N GLY A 73 -12.04 -0.71 8.32
CA GLY A 73 -12.73 0.58 8.48
C GLY A 73 -13.57 0.73 9.74
N TYR A 74 -13.30 -0.07 10.79
CA TYR A 74 -13.95 0.09 12.09
C TYR A 74 -13.31 1.20 12.91
N ALA A 75 -11.99 1.40 12.86
CA ALA A 75 -11.39 2.54 13.54
C ALA A 75 -11.75 3.85 12.84
N THR A 76 -12.45 4.76 13.54
CA THR A 76 -12.99 5.99 12.95
C THR A 76 -12.41 7.27 13.56
N GLY A 77 -11.83 7.20 14.75
CA GLY A 77 -11.16 8.33 15.39
C GLY A 77 -9.68 8.04 15.58
N PHE A 78 -8.83 8.99 15.20
CA PHE A 78 -7.38 8.92 15.33
C PHE A 78 -6.88 10.23 15.89
N THR A 79 -6.22 10.20 17.06
CA THR A 79 -5.68 11.42 17.68
C THR A 79 -4.30 11.16 18.25
N TYR A 80 -3.30 11.91 17.78
CA TYR A 80 -1.97 11.92 18.38
C TYR A 80 -1.84 13.07 19.38
N ASN A 81 -1.39 12.76 20.59
CA ASN A 81 -1.03 13.74 21.62
C ASN A 81 0.50 13.86 21.71
N ARG A 82 1.01 14.99 21.21
CA ARG A 82 2.45 15.30 21.20
C ARG A 82 3.05 15.55 22.59
N ALA A 83 2.26 16.02 23.56
CA ALA A 83 2.79 16.36 24.88
C ALA A 83 3.21 15.11 25.64
N ASP A 84 2.44 14.03 25.50
CA ASP A 84 2.62 12.79 26.25
C ASP A 84 3.12 11.63 25.38
N ASP A 85 3.35 11.86 24.08
CA ASP A 85 3.70 10.82 23.10
C ASP A 85 2.72 9.63 23.10
N THR A 86 1.42 9.93 23.03
CA THR A 86 0.35 8.93 23.07
C THR A 86 -0.59 9.03 21.89
N PHE A 87 -1.27 7.93 21.59
CA PHE A 87 -2.19 7.83 20.46
C PHE A 87 -3.54 7.29 20.90
N LEU A 88 -4.63 7.93 20.47
CA LEU A 88 -5.99 7.49 20.74
C LEU A 88 -6.62 6.98 19.45
N VAL A 89 -7.28 5.84 19.56
CA VAL A 89 -8.09 5.22 18.52
C VAL A 89 -9.52 5.08 19.07
N ASP A 90 -10.51 5.42 18.25
CA ASP A 90 -11.92 5.26 18.59
C ASP A 90 -12.58 4.17 17.72
N ASN A 91 -13.66 3.61 18.25
CA ASN A 91 -14.53 2.60 17.61
C ASN A 91 -13.87 1.23 17.37
N LEU A 92 -12.97 0.83 18.28
CA LEU A 92 -12.47 -0.54 18.39
C LEU A 92 -12.92 -1.18 19.71
N ALA A 93 -13.21 -2.49 19.66
CA ALA A 93 -13.63 -3.24 20.84
C ALA A 93 -12.41 -3.83 21.56
N PHE A 94 -12.48 -3.89 22.89
CA PHE A 94 -11.43 -4.47 23.75
C PHE A 94 -10.03 -3.88 23.45
N ASP A 95 -9.96 -2.56 23.29
CA ASP A 95 -8.74 -1.80 23.08
C ASP A 95 -8.41 -0.86 24.26
N GLY A 96 -9.08 -1.05 25.41
CA GLY A 96 -8.85 -0.30 26.64
C GLY A 96 -9.73 0.92 26.86
N ALA A 97 -10.89 1.00 26.20
CA ALA A 97 -11.94 1.99 26.47
C ALA A 97 -11.42 3.44 26.48
N ASN A 98 -10.74 3.84 25.40
CA ASN A 98 -10.10 5.15 25.24
C ASN A 98 -8.90 5.42 26.17
N THR A 99 -8.32 4.37 26.78
CA THR A 99 -6.97 4.49 27.35
C THR A 99 -5.97 4.70 26.20
N PRO A 100 -5.13 5.75 26.24
CA PRO A 100 -4.20 6.02 25.15
C PRO A 100 -3.22 4.87 24.91
N TYR A 101 -2.97 4.58 23.64
CA TYR A 101 -1.89 3.72 23.22
C TYR A 101 -0.57 4.45 23.50
N THR A 102 0.43 3.68 23.91
CA THR A 102 1.75 4.21 24.31
C THR A 102 2.82 3.72 23.35
N ARG A 103 3.96 4.43 23.29
CA ARG A 103 5.11 4.03 22.47
C ARG A 103 5.44 2.55 22.72
N GLY A 104 5.62 1.79 21.65
CA GLY A 104 5.86 0.36 21.77
C GLY A 104 7.17 0.02 22.50
N THR A 105 7.12 -1.05 23.28
CA THR A 105 8.21 -1.44 24.19
C THR A 105 9.33 -2.16 23.44
N ALA A 106 8.99 -3.21 22.69
CA ALA A 106 9.94 -3.96 21.88
C ALA A 106 10.23 -3.24 20.55
N VAL A 107 9.18 -2.71 19.93
CA VAL A 107 9.24 -1.93 18.69
C VAL A 107 8.58 -0.58 18.93
N GLY A 108 9.39 0.47 19.12
CA GLY A 108 8.90 1.84 19.25
C GLY A 108 8.79 2.59 17.92
N SER A 109 9.51 2.13 16.89
CA SER A 109 9.50 2.73 15.55
C SER A 109 9.88 1.75 14.45
N LEU A 110 9.41 2.03 13.24
CA LEU A 110 9.79 1.40 11.97
C LEU A 110 10.24 2.50 11.02
N GLY A 111 11.54 2.80 11.01
CA GLY A 111 12.05 4.00 10.34
C GLY A 111 11.44 5.26 10.96
N ARG A 112 10.84 6.11 10.15
CA ARG A 112 10.13 7.34 10.56
C ARG A 112 8.73 7.11 11.12
N PHE A 113 8.20 5.90 11.01
CA PHE A 113 6.88 5.58 11.54
C PHE A 113 6.99 5.20 13.01
N ALA A 114 6.20 5.86 13.85
CA ALA A 114 6.13 5.59 15.26
C ALA A 114 5.16 4.42 15.50
N VAL A 115 5.55 3.46 16.34
CA VAL A 115 4.71 2.30 16.69
C VAL A 115 4.15 2.50 18.09
N TYR A 116 2.84 2.30 18.24
CA TYR A 116 2.15 2.35 19.52
C TYR A 116 1.44 1.03 19.84
N GLU A 117 1.35 0.73 21.12
CA GLU A 117 0.73 -0.47 21.68
C GLU A 117 -0.53 -0.09 22.44
N GLY A 118 -1.62 -0.78 22.12
CA GLY A 118 -2.83 -0.71 22.91
C GLY A 118 -2.63 -1.33 24.30
N PRO A 119 -3.36 -0.85 25.32
CA PRO A 119 -3.31 -1.41 26.66
C PRO A 119 -3.64 -2.90 26.64
N GLN A 120 -3.00 -3.69 27.51
CA GLN A 120 -3.23 -5.13 27.60
C GLN A 120 -4.31 -5.51 28.63
N LEU A 121 -4.61 -4.60 29.56
CA LEU A 121 -5.59 -4.79 30.62
C LEU A 121 -6.43 -3.53 30.77
N TYR A 122 -7.71 -3.71 31.07
CA TYR A 122 -8.63 -2.65 31.49
C TYR A 122 -9.35 -3.11 32.77
N PRO A 123 -9.37 -2.33 33.86
CA PRO A 123 -10.10 -2.73 35.07
C PRO A 123 -11.61 -2.62 34.84
N ASP A 124 -12.36 -3.64 35.22
CA ASP A 124 -13.82 -3.54 35.30
C ASP A 124 -14.23 -2.36 36.20
N ASP A 125 -15.06 -1.44 35.70
CA ASP A 125 -15.36 -0.18 36.39
C ASP A 125 -16.07 -0.37 37.74
N ALA A 126 -16.77 -1.49 37.94
CA ALA A 126 -17.53 -1.76 39.17
C ALA A 126 -16.72 -2.53 40.21
N THR A 127 -15.85 -3.45 39.77
CA THR A 127 -15.17 -4.43 40.64
C THR A 127 -13.65 -4.27 40.68
N GLY A 128 -13.06 -3.57 39.71
CA GLY A 128 -11.61 -3.44 39.55
C GLY A 128 -10.92 -4.71 39.04
N VAL A 129 -11.66 -5.77 38.72
CA VAL A 129 -11.08 -7.00 38.17
C VAL A 129 -10.49 -6.71 36.79
N PRO A 130 -9.22 -7.08 36.52
CA PRO A 130 -8.61 -6.82 35.22
C PRO A 130 -9.25 -7.66 34.11
N ILE A 131 -9.63 -6.99 33.02
CA ILE A 131 -10.16 -7.57 31.79
C ILE A 131 -9.06 -7.52 30.73
N GLY A 132 -8.71 -8.68 30.17
CA GLY A 132 -7.76 -8.77 29.05
C GLY A 132 -8.25 -8.01 27.82
N GLN A 133 -7.37 -7.23 27.22
CA GLN A 133 -7.61 -6.50 25.99
C GLN A 133 -6.94 -7.21 24.81
N PHE A 134 -7.40 -6.90 23.60
CA PHE A 134 -6.77 -7.42 22.39
C PHE A 134 -5.47 -6.68 22.06
N THR A 135 -4.54 -7.40 21.46
CA THR A 135 -3.22 -6.93 21.08
C THR A 135 -3.31 -6.04 19.84
N HIS A 136 -3.65 -4.77 20.06
CA HIS A 136 -3.65 -3.75 19.03
C HIS A 136 -2.27 -3.12 18.86
N ARG A 137 -1.94 -2.77 17.60
CA ARG A 137 -0.79 -1.96 17.23
C ARG A 137 -1.26 -0.82 16.34
N ALA A 138 -0.72 0.37 16.58
CA ALA A 138 -0.91 1.51 15.70
C ALA A 138 0.43 1.97 15.10
N LEU A 139 0.46 2.24 13.81
CA LEU A 139 1.51 2.98 13.14
C LEU A 139 1.05 4.42 12.95
N TYR A 140 1.94 5.38 13.18
CA TYR A 140 1.71 6.79 12.88
C TYR A 140 2.91 7.36 12.12
N GLY A 141 2.64 8.08 11.05
CA GLY A 141 3.67 8.79 10.29
C GLY A 141 3.21 10.19 9.97
N VAL A 142 4.13 11.15 10.10
CA VAL A 142 3.92 12.55 9.69
C VAL A 142 5.15 13.02 8.91
N SER A 143 4.91 13.75 7.83
CA SER A 143 5.97 14.42 7.06
C SER A 143 6.71 15.46 7.91
N ASP A 144 7.95 15.77 7.54
CA ASP A 144 8.77 16.76 8.26
C ASP A 144 8.12 18.16 8.26
N SER A 145 7.35 18.48 7.21
CA SER A 145 6.57 19.72 7.10
C SER A 145 5.25 19.70 7.88
N GLY A 146 4.75 18.51 8.27
CA GLY A 146 3.42 18.30 8.82
C GLY A 146 2.28 18.44 7.82
N GLN A 147 2.55 18.61 6.52
CA GLN A 147 1.50 18.77 5.53
C GLN A 147 0.77 17.48 5.18
N VAL A 148 1.41 16.34 5.37
CA VAL A 148 0.80 15.03 5.18
C VAL A 148 1.10 14.09 6.35
N GLU A 149 0.14 13.24 6.68
CA GLU A 149 0.26 12.25 7.76
C GLU A 149 -0.70 11.07 7.54
N LEU A 150 -0.41 9.95 8.22
CA LEU A 150 -1.22 8.75 8.21
C LEU A 150 -1.19 8.05 9.57
N ALA A 151 -2.20 7.23 9.82
CA ALA A 151 -2.15 6.22 10.87
C ALA A 151 -2.83 4.93 10.41
N ILE A 152 -2.36 3.80 10.93
CA ILE A 152 -2.90 2.46 10.66
C ILE A 152 -3.02 1.74 11.99
N VAL A 153 -4.16 1.10 12.25
CA VAL A 153 -4.37 0.26 13.43
C VAL A 153 -4.90 -1.10 13.02
N ARG A 154 -4.28 -2.16 13.56
CA ARG A 154 -4.66 -3.56 13.38
C ARG A 154 -4.52 -4.31 14.70
N THR A 155 -5.14 -5.49 14.78
CA THR A 155 -5.07 -6.40 15.93
C THR A 155 -4.79 -7.82 15.46
N GLY A 156 -3.99 -8.53 16.25
CA GLY A 156 -3.64 -9.93 15.99
C GLY A 156 -4.41 -10.93 16.82
N SER A 157 -5.41 -10.48 17.59
CA SER A 157 -6.10 -11.34 18.55
C SER A 157 -7.22 -12.19 17.94
N TYR A 158 -7.46 -12.08 16.64
CA TYR A 158 -8.44 -12.86 15.89
C TYR A 158 -7.73 -13.93 15.05
N VAL A 159 -8.40 -15.06 14.83
CA VAL A 159 -7.91 -16.11 13.92
C VAL A 159 -8.10 -15.69 12.45
N ASN A 160 -9.17 -14.96 12.18
CA ASN A 160 -9.37 -14.28 10.91
C ASN A 160 -8.93 -12.83 11.05
N TYR A 161 -8.96 -12.07 9.96
CA TYR A 161 -8.65 -10.65 9.99
C TYR A 161 -9.33 -9.94 11.16
N GLY A 162 -8.55 -9.10 11.84
CA GLY A 162 -9.02 -8.35 13.00
C GLY A 162 -9.75 -7.08 12.60
N PHE A 163 -10.41 -6.46 13.59
CA PHE A 163 -10.99 -5.13 13.43
C PHE A 163 -9.91 -4.06 13.48
N GLY A 164 -9.95 -3.12 12.54
CA GLY A 164 -8.96 -2.05 12.46
C GLY A 164 -9.42 -0.91 11.56
N GLY A 165 -8.46 -0.05 11.20
CA GLY A 165 -8.67 1.01 10.23
C GLY A 165 -7.35 1.66 9.82
N PHE A 166 -7.38 2.41 8.73
CA PHE A 166 -6.36 3.41 8.44
C PHE A 166 -6.99 4.78 8.21
N ILE A 167 -6.18 5.80 8.40
CA ILE A 167 -6.44 7.18 8.00
C ILE A 167 -5.19 7.70 7.28
N TYR A 168 -5.39 8.47 6.22
CA TYR A 168 -4.33 9.27 5.62
C TYR A 168 -4.89 10.62 5.20
N GLN A 169 -4.07 11.67 5.31
CA GLN A 169 -4.54 13.03 5.06
C GLN A 169 -3.46 13.96 4.54
N ARG A 170 -3.93 14.94 3.77
CA ARG A 170 -3.24 16.21 3.55
C ARG A 170 -3.86 17.27 4.45
N ASN A 171 -3.05 18.00 5.19
CA ASN A 171 -3.44 19.13 6.03
C ASN A 171 -3.49 20.46 5.28
N GLY A 172 -2.74 20.58 4.19
CA GLY A 172 -2.59 21.79 3.39
C GLY A 172 -3.35 21.78 2.06
N ARG A 173 -2.80 22.54 1.11
CA ARG A 173 -3.25 22.61 -0.28
C ARG A 173 -2.29 21.84 -1.18
N VAL A 174 -2.68 21.63 -2.43
CA VAL A 174 -1.79 21.21 -3.51
C VAL A 174 -1.96 22.15 -4.70
N THR A 175 -0.85 22.44 -5.37
CA THR A 175 -0.84 22.96 -6.74
C THR A 175 -0.12 21.93 -7.60
N LEU A 176 -0.88 21.24 -8.46
CA LEU A 176 -0.33 20.21 -9.33
C LEU A 176 0.36 20.87 -10.53
N PRO A 177 1.57 20.42 -10.90
CA PRO A 177 2.15 20.75 -12.20
C PRO A 177 1.20 20.31 -13.32
N THR A 178 1.10 21.13 -14.37
CA THR A 178 0.36 20.80 -15.59
C THR A 178 1.22 20.12 -16.64
N THR A 179 2.55 20.11 -16.43
CA THR A 179 3.52 19.53 -17.36
C THR A 179 4.66 18.81 -16.62
N GLY A 180 5.37 17.94 -17.35
CA GLY A 180 6.55 17.22 -16.89
C GLY A 180 6.27 16.03 -16.00
N GLN A 181 7.35 15.55 -15.37
CA GLN A 181 7.32 14.40 -14.46
C GLN A 181 7.91 14.78 -13.09
N ALA A 182 7.51 14.06 -12.05
CA ALA A 182 8.06 14.18 -10.72
C ALA A 182 8.43 12.81 -10.16
N ALA A 183 9.61 12.72 -9.54
CA ALA A 183 10.08 11.54 -8.83
C ALA A 183 10.02 11.79 -7.32
N TYR A 184 9.60 10.77 -6.58
CA TYR A 184 9.42 10.79 -5.14
C TYR A 184 10.06 9.55 -4.53
N SER A 185 10.55 9.68 -3.31
CA SER A 185 11.04 8.54 -2.54
C SER A 185 10.84 8.76 -1.04
N GLY A 186 10.77 7.67 -0.31
CA GLY A 186 10.63 7.68 1.14
C GLY A 186 10.51 6.27 1.69
N GLU A 187 10.03 6.18 2.92
CA GLU A 187 9.93 4.92 3.64
C GLU A 187 8.51 4.36 3.58
N TYR A 188 8.42 3.03 3.63
CA TYR A 188 7.20 2.26 3.78
C TYR A 188 7.24 1.48 5.09
N ALA A 189 6.13 1.47 5.84
CA ALA A 189 5.96 0.62 7.02
C ALA A 189 4.53 0.07 7.09
N ALA A 190 4.38 -1.18 7.54
CA ALA A 190 3.11 -1.88 7.52
C ALA A 190 2.87 -2.72 8.77
N LEU A 191 1.58 -2.98 9.01
CA LEU A 191 1.09 -4.05 9.87
C LEU A 191 0.58 -5.19 8.99
N ARG A 192 0.90 -6.42 9.40
CA ARG A 192 0.45 -7.66 8.77
C ARG A 192 -0.43 -8.41 9.76
N ASP A 193 -1.70 -8.62 9.40
CA ASP A 193 -2.62 -9.51 10.10
C ASP A 193 -3.08 -10.64 9.16
N PHE A 194 -3.79 -11.63 9.69
CA PHE A 194 -3.95 -12.90 8.99
C PHE A 194 -5.38 -13.42 8.98
N GLU A 195 -5.67 -14.23 7.97
CA GLU A 195 -6.83 -15.10 7.91
C GLU A 195 -6.40 -16.56 8.03
N GLY A 196 -6.89 -17.26 9.06
CA GLY A 196 -6.50 -18.65 9.37
C GLY A 196 -5.43 -18.79 10.45
N ARG A 197 -4.94 -17.69 11.04
CA ARG A 197 -4.09 -17.69 12.25
C ARG A 197 -4.22 -16.37 13.02
N ALA A 198 -3.95 -16.44 14.32
CA ALA A 198 -3.72 -15.25 15.13
C ALA A 198 -2.28 -14.74 15.00
N GLY A 199 -2.07 -13.48 15.39
CA GLY A 199 -0.78 -12.80 15.41
C GLY A 199 -0.77 -11.48 14.65
N LEU A 200 0.27 -10.68 14.91
CA LEU A 200 0.62 -9.51 14.10
C LEU A 200 2.09 -9.60 13.74
N GLU A 201 2.41 -9.08 12.57
CA GLU A 201 3.78 -8.85 12.11
C GLU A 201 3.92 -7.41 11.65
N TYR A 202 5.15 -6.93 11.58
CA TYR A 202 5.50 -5.65 10.97
C TYR A 202 6.16 -5.89 9.62
N ALA A 203 6.01 -4.96 8.68
CA ALA A 203 6.88 -4.87 7.52
C ALA A 203 7.46 -3.47 7.37
N ARG A 204 8.63 -3.39 6.73
CA ARG A 204 9.21 -2.13 6.26
C ARG A 204 9.78 -2.30 4.86
N GLY A 205 9.88 -1.22 4.10
CA GLY A 205 10.52 -1.21 2.79
C GLY A 205 10.86 0.20 2.32
N ASP A 206 11.47 0.28 1.15
CA ASP A 206 11.74 1.54 0.45
C ASP A 206 10.61 1.77 -0.55
N MET A 207 10.01 2.96 -0.55
CA MET A 207 8.98 3.33 -1.50
C MET A 207 9.49 4.38 -2.47
N THR A 208 9.30 4.12 -3.76
CA THR A 208 9.51 5.11 -4.83
C THR A 208 8.22 5.31 -5.61
N MET A 209 8.03 6.54 -6.09
CA MET A 209 6.89 6.88 -6.96
C MET A 209 7.36 7.85 -8.03
N ALA A 210 6.83 7.69 -9.24
CA ALA A 210 6.94 8.68 -10.31
C ALA A 210 5.54 9.03 -10.81
N ILE A 211 5.32 10.32 -11.06
CA ILE A 211 4.10 10.85 -11.62
C ILE A 211 4.44 11.53 -12.93
N ASP A 212 3.75 11.14 -13.98
CA ASP A 212 3.69 11.86 -15.25
C ASP A 212 2.43 12.72 -15.28
N PHE A 213 2.60 14.04 -15.36
CA PHE A 213 1.49 14.98 -15.35
C PHE A 213 0.90 15.21 -16.75
N GLU A 214 1.59 14.82 -17.83
CA GLU A 214 1.19 15.08 -19.22
C GLU A 214 0.63 13.84 -19.91
N ASP A 215 1.24 12.69 -19.66
CA ASP A 215 0.85 11.44 -20.30
C ASP A 215 0.01 10.61 -19.33
N PHE A 216 -1.21 10.24 -19.70
CA PHE A 216 -1.83 10.16 -21.02
C PHE A 216 -2.62 11.42 -21.45
N ASN A 217 -2.97 11.50 -22.75
CA ASN A 217 -3.94 12.46 -23.32
C ASN A 217 -5.31 12.49 -22.57
N ASN A 218 -5.57 11.52 -21.69
CA ASN A 218 -6.77 11.40 -20.86
C ASN A 218 -6.42 11.28 -19.36
N GLY A 219 -5.45 12.06 -18.89
CA GLY A 219 -5.05 12.16 -17.48
C GLY A 219 -3.70 11.49 -17.21
N ASN A 220 -3.13 11.82 -16.06
CA ASN A 220 -1.80 11.40 -15.59
C ASN A 220 -1.58 9.87 -15.54
N ALA A 221 -0.31 9.51 -15.43
CA ALA A 221 0.15 8.16 -15.11
C ALA A 221 0.95 8.17 -13.81
N VAL A 222 0.73 7.15 -12.98
CA VAL A 222 1.45 6.98 -11.72
C VAL A 222 2.09 5.60 -11.70
N ARG A 223 3.36 5.57 -11.33
CA ARG A 223 4.14 4.34 -11.16
C ARG A 223 4.74 4.34 -9.76
N GLY A 224 4.64 3.23 -9.05
CA GLY A 224 5.15 3.09 -7.69
C GLY A 224 5.73 1.71 -7.44
N TYR A 225 6.71 1.65 -6.53
CA TYR A 225 7.40 0.44 -6.15
C TYR A 225 7.69 0.42 -4.64
N VAL A 226 7.34 -0.68 -3.96
CA VAL A 226 7.88 -1.00 -2.63
C VAL A 226 8.91 -2.10 -2.78
N GLU A 227 10.16 -1.77 -2.46
CA GLU A 227 11.33 -2.65 -2.59
C GLU A 227 12.00 -2.89 -1.25
N ASN A 228 12.97 -3.82 -1.22
CA ASN A 228 13.78 -4.14 -0.05
C ASN A 228 12.94 -4.47 1.20
N ARG A 229 11.77 -5.09 1.01
CA ARG A 229 10.86 -5.39 2.10
C ARG A 229 11.49 -6.35 3.09
N ARG A 230 11.33 -6.04 4.38
CA ARG A 230 11.69 -6.88 5.53
C ARG A 230 10.48 -7.05 6.43
N VAL A 231 10.30 -8.25 6.96
CA VAL A 231 9.20 -8.60 7.85
C VAL A 231 9.75 -8.95 9.22
N TYR A 232 9.06 -8.48 10.26
CA TYR A 232 9.42 -8.68 11.66
C TYR A 232 8.24 -9.29 12.41
N ASP A 233 8.53 -10.14 13.39
CA ASP A 233 7.51 -10.54 14.36
C ASP A 233 7.10 -9.36 15.26
N ILE A 234 6.10 -9.58 16.12
CA ILE A 234 5.57 -8.54 17.01
C ILE A 234 6.58 -8.03 18.05
N ASP A 235 7.64 -8.81 18.32
CA ASP A 235 8.72 -8.47 19.23
C ASP A 235 9.89 -7.76 18.51
N GLY A 236 9.80 -7.58 17.19
CA GLY A 236 10.78 -6.88 16.37
C GLY A 236 11.92 -7.77 15.85
N ASN A 237 11.83 -9.09 15.97
CA ASN A 237 12.81 -9.99 15.38
C ASN A 237 12.58 -10.10 13.88
N ASP A 238 13.65 -10.00 13.08
CA ASP A 238 13.57 -10.10 11.63
C ASP A 238 13.33 -11.56 11.20
N ILE A 239 12.13 -11.83 10.71
CA ILE A 239 11.65 -13.14 10.25
C ILE A 239 11.60 -13.23 8.72
N THR A 240 12.18 -12.26 8.01
CA THR A 240 12.17 -12.24 6.54
C THR A 240 12.72 -13.54 5.95
N SER A 241 13.80 -14.06 6.54
CA SER A 241 14.45 -15.29 6.06
C SER A 241 13.56 -16.53 6.20
N GLU A 242 12.64 -16.55 7.18
CA GLU A 242 11.68 -17.65 7.36
C GLU A 242 10.66 -17.66 6.21
N ILE A 243 10.15 -16.48 5.84
CA ILE A 243 9.23 -16.31 4.72
C ILE A 243 9.93 -16.71 3.42
N LEU A 244 11.13 -16.18 3.16
CA LEU A 244 11.89 -16.49 1.94
C LEU A 244 12.22 -17.99 1.83
N THR A 245 12.57 -18.63 2.94
CA THR A 245 12.80 -20.09 2.97
C THR A 245 11.54 -20.85 2.60
N ALA A 246 10.39 -20.41 3.11
CA ALA A 246 9.10 -21.04 2.84
C ALA A 246 8.62 -20.82 1.39
N MET A 247 8.98 -19.69 0.76
CA MET A 247 8.71 -19.44 -0.67
C MET A 247 9.49 -20.38 -1.61
N GLY A 248 10.57 -20.99 -1.12
CA GLY A 248 11.35 -21.99 -1.83
C GLY A 248 12.74 -21.53 -2.29
N SER A 249 13.50 -22.47 -2.84
CA SER A 249 14.90 -22.26 -3.21
C SER A 249 15.05 -21.22 -4.32
N GLY A 250 15.97 -20.26 -4.12
CA GLY A 250 16.30 -19.23 -5.12
C GLY A 250 15.62 -17.88 -4.88
N VAL A 251 14.68 -17.80 -3.93
CA VAL A 251 14.08 -16.54 -3.50
C VAL A 251 14.96 -15.91 -2.42
N THR A 252 15.62 -14.79 -2.74
CA THR A 252 16.55 -14.10 -1.82
C THR A 252 16.03 -12.77 -1.30
N VAL A 253 14.93 -12.28 -1.87
CA VAL A 253 14.26 -11.03 -1.50
C VAL A 253 12.75 -11.22 -1.67
N LEU A 254 11.96 -10.49 -0.88
CA LEU A 254 10.51 -10.45 -1.09
C LEU A 254 10.22 -9.75 -2.43
N PRO A 255 9.21 -10.23 -3.19
CA PRO A 255 8.79 -9.59 -4.44
C PRO A 255 8.51 -8.09 -4.28
N THR A 256 8.89 -7.30 -5.27
CA THR A 256 8.57 -5.87 -5.33
C THR A 256 7.06 -5.69 -5.53
N LEU A 257 6.39 -4.95 -4.64
CA LEU A 257 5.03 -4.47 -4.90
C LEU A 257 5.11 -3.36 -5.93
N THR A 258 4.34 -3.49 -7.02
CA THR A 258 4.33 -2.60 -8.17
C THR A 258 2.92 -2.09 -8.42
N PHE A 259 2.78 -0.81 -8.76
CA PHE A 259 1.49 -0.23 -9.13
C PHE A 259 1.14 -0.56 -10.59
N ASP A 260 -0.13 -0.85 -10.83
CA ASP A 260 -0.69 -0.83 -12.17
C ASP A 260 -0.65 0.58 -12.73
N VAL A 261 0.06 0.75 -13.86
CA VAL A 261 0.19 2.02 -14.55
C VAL A 261 -0.96 2.13 -15.56
N GLY A 262 -1.83 3.10 -15.35
CA GLY A 262 -2.95 3.39 -16.24
C GLY A 262 -3.34 4.87 -16.23
N PRO A 263 -4.14 5.32 -17.20
CA PRO A 263 -4.66 6.68 -17.23
C PRO A 263 -5.70 6.93 -16.12
N GLY A 264 -5.85 8.18 -15.71
CA GLY A 264 -6.97 8.62 -14.88
C GLY A 264 -6.88 8.19 -13.41
N VAL A 265 -5.71 7.75 -12.95
CA VAL A 265 -5.50 7.28 -11.58
C VAL A 265 -5.41 8.41 -10.54
N MET A 266 -5.16 9.66 -10.96
CA MET A 266 -5.16 10.83 -10.08
C MET A 266 -6.20 11.88 -10.48
N THR A 267 -6.91 12.36 -9.46
CA THR A 267 -7.90 13.45 -9.55
C THR A 267 -7.24 14.83 -9.57
N ALA A 268 -7.97 15.86 -10.00
CA ALA A 268 -7.51 17.26 -9.94
C ALA A 268 -7.24 17.77 -8.51
N ASN A 269 -7.71 17.05 -7.49
CA ASN A 269 -7.48 17.36 -6.07
C ASN A 269 -6.14 16.81 -5.55
N GLY A 270 -5.41 16.06 -6.38
CA GLY A 270 -4.16 15.39 -6.03
C GLY A 270 -4.36 14.06 -5.29
N GLU A 271 -5.56 13.48 -5.34
CA GLU A 271 -5.83 12.14 -4.80
C GLU A 271 -5.57 11.10 -5.88
N ILE A 272 -4.89 10.00 -5.53
CA ILE A 272 -4.49 8.92 -6.44
C ILE A 272 -5.03 7.60 -5.91
N SER A 273 -5.52 6.72 -6.78
CA SER A 273 -5.74 5.32 -6.41
C SER A 273 -5.63 4.38 -7.60
N GLY A 274 -5.36 3.11 -7.30
CA GLY A 274 -5.24 2.06 -8.29
C GLY A 274 -4.87 0.72 -7.65
N GLN A 275 -4.46 -0.23 -8.47
CA GLN A 275 -4.09 -1.58 -8.05
C GLN A 275 -2.59 -1.71 -7.82
N ALA A 276 -2.21 -2.57 -6.89
CA ALA A 276 -0.83 -2.94 -6.62
C ALA A 276 -0.70 -4.46 -6.58
N HIS A 277 0.38 -4.97 -7.16
CA HIS A 277 0.62 -6.42 -7.27
C HIS A 277 2.11 -6.73 -7.10
N SER A 278 2.43 -7.96 -6.72
CA SER A 278 3.79 -8.48 -6.75
C SER A 278 3.80 -9.87 -7.37
N PHE A 279 4.94 -10.26 -7.95
CA PHE A 279 5.06 -11.55 -8.64
C PHE A 279 6.25 -12.35 -8.14
N THR A 280 6.08 -13.66 -8.08
CA THR A 280 7.17 -14.63 -7.90
C THR A 280 7.52 -15.29 -9.23
N THR A 281 8.77 -15.71 -9.36
CA THR A 281 9.22 -16.53 -10.49
C THR A 281 9.49 -17.95 -10.01
N GLY A 282 8.68 -18.90 -10.45
CA GLY A 282 8.81 -20.31 -10.14
C GLY A 282 9.88 -21.03 -10.95
N ALA A 283 10.03 -22.33 -10.69
CA ALA A 283 10.94 -23.20 -11.43
C ALA A 283 10.61 -23.19 -12.93
N GLY A 284 11.63 -22.95 -13.78
CA GLY A 284 11.45 -22.86 -15.24
C GLY A 284 11.02 -21.48 -15.76
N GLY A 285 10.95 -20.45 -14.89
CA GLY A 285 10.68 -19.07 -15.30
C GLY A 285 9.20 -18.70 -15.36
N ALA A 286 8.30 -19.54 -14.84
CA ALA A 286 6.88 -19.22 -14.75
C ALA A 286 6.65 -18.07 -13.76
N ILE A 287 5.87 -17.06 -14.17
CA ILE A 287 5.51 -15.91 -13.32
C ILE A 287 4.14 -16.19 -12.70
N SER A 288 4.05 -16.04 -11.38
CA SER A 288 2.81 -16.17 -10.61
C SER A 288 2.60 -14.93 -9.75
N ALA A 289 1.36 -14.47 -9.65
CA ALA A 289 0.99 -13.45 -8.66
C ALA A 289 1.34 -13.96 -7.25
N PHE A 290 1.92 -13.09 -6.44
CA PHE A 290 2.25 -13.36 -5.04
C PHE A 290 1.31 -12.59 -4.12
N GLU A 291 1.22 -11.28 -4.31
CA GLU A 291 0.28 -10.41 -3.60
C GLU A 291 -0.50 -9.56 -4.61
N GLU A 292 -1.73 -9.21 -4.25
CA GLU A 292 -2.57 -8.27 -4.98
C GLU A 292 -3.34 -7.37 -4.02
N GLY A 293 -3.72 -6.18 -4.48
CA GLY A 293 -4.48 -5.25 -3.66
C GLY A 293 -4.59 -3.86 -4.27
N ASN A 294 -4.87 -2.87 -3.43
CA ASN A 294 -5.09 -1.48 -3.84
C ASN A 294 -4.11 -0.54 -3.14
N TYR A 295 -3.79 0.56 -3.83
CA TYR A 295 -3.11 1.71 -3.24
C TYR A 295 -3.99 2.95 -3.30
N TYR A 296 -3.78 3.83 -2.33
CA TYR A 296 -4.45 5.11 -2.21
C TYR A 296 -3.44 6.16 -1.76
N ALA A 297 -3.41 7.34 -2.38
CA ALA A 297 -2.47 8.39 -2.04
C ALA A 297 -3.07 9.79 -2.18
N ILE A 298 -2.48 10.78 -1.49
CA ILE A 298 -2.77 12.21 -1.67
C ILE A 298 -1.45 12.97 -1.76
N ILE A 299 -1.38 13.90 -2.71
CA ILE A 299 -0.27 14.83 -2.92
C ILE A 299 -0.54 16.15 -2.20
N SER A 300 0.51 16.75 -1.64
CA SER A 300 0.51 18.05 -0.98
C SER A 300 1.62 18.97 -1.48
N GLY A 301 1.37 20.27 -1.29
CA GLY A 301 2.35 21.34 -1.49
C GLY A 301 2.19 22.13 -2.79
N ASP A 302 2.86 23.28 -2.87
CA ASP A 302 2.72 24.25 -3.96
C ASP A 302 3.34 23.80 -5.29
N ASN A 303 4.16 22.75 -5.26
CA ASN A 303 4.71 22.12 -6.46
C ASN A 303 4.66 20.60 -6.31
N ALA A 304 3.62 20.07 -5.66
CA ALA A 304 3.49 18.65 -5.41
C ALA A 304 4.76 18.07 -4.74
N GLU A 305 5.18 18.62 -3.60
CA GLU A 305 6.44 18.25 -2.95
C GLU A 305 6.35 16.96 -2.13
N GLU A 306 5.17 16.60 -1.65
CA GLU A 306 4.99 15.50 -0.68
C GLU A 306 3.82 14.61 -1.06
N VAL A 307 3.98 13.31 -0.81
CA VAL A 307 2.92 12.30 -1.03
C VAL A 307 2.77 11.47 0.23
N VAL A 308 1.52 11.23 0.63
CA VAL A 308 1.17 10.22 1.63
C VAL A 308 0.25 9.20 1.02
N GLY A 309 0.36 7.95 1.42
CA GLY A 309 -0.60 6.95 0.99
C GLY A 309 -0.55 5.65 1.77
N ILE A 310 -1.49 4.78 1.42
CA ILE A 310 -1.69 3.45 1.97
C ILE A 310 -1.66 2.44 0.81
N ILE A 311 -1.10 1.26 1.06
CA ILE A 311 -1.23 0.06 0.24
C ILE A 311 -1.87 -1.01 1.12
N VAL A 312 -2.94 -1.63 0.65
CA VAL A 312 -3.54 -2.83 1.26
C VAL A 312 -3.38 -3.97 0.27
N ALA A 313 -2.57 -4.96 0.60
CA ALA A 313 -2.33 -6.12 -0.24
C ALA A 313 -2.58 -7.43 0.53
N THR A 314 -3.10 -8.44 -0.17
CA THR A 314 -3.34 -9.78 0.37
C THR A 314 -2.55 -10.85 -0.38
N SER A 315 -2.12 -11.88 0.33
CA SER A 315 -1.44 -13.05 -0.24
C SER A 315 -1.60 -14.30 0.59
N ASP A 316 -1.51 -15.46 -0.04
CA ASP A 316 -1.25 -16.71 0.67
C ASP A 316 0.13 -16.64 1.32
N ASP A 317 0.20 -16.90 2.63
CA ASP A 317 1.49 -16.88 3.32
C ASP A 317 2.25 -18.18 3.02
N PRO A 318 3.50 -18.10 2.53
CA PRO A 318 4.25 -19.29 2.16
C PRO A 318 4.55 -20.22 3.34
N ARG A 319 4.44 -19.75 4.59
CA ARG A 319 4.74 -20.53 5.80
C ARG A 319 3.59 -21.46 6.23
N GLY A 320 2.40 -21.34 5.63
CA GLY A 320 1.29 -22.24 5.98
C GLY A 320 0.00 -21.99 5.21
N ALA A 321 -1.06 -22.70 5.57
CA ALA A 321 -2.38 -22.57 4.94
C ALA A 321 -3.19 -21.42 5.57
N PHE A 322 -2.70 -20.20 5.41
CA PHE A 322 -3.35 -18.98 5.89
C PHE A 322 -2.99 -17.79 4.99
N THR A 323 -3.85 -16.78 4.97
CA THR A 323 -3.68 -15.57 4.15
C THR A 323 -3.11 -14.46 5.01
N THR A 324 -2.28 -13.58 4.45
CA THR A 324 -1.80 -12.35 5.06
C THR A 324 -2.47 -11.16 4.40
N ARG A 325 -2.85 -10.16 5.21
CA ARG A 325 -3.18 -8.80 4.77
C ARG A 325 -2.09 -7.86 5.27
N GLU A 326 -1.34 -7.27 4.34
CA GLU A 326 -0.35 -6.23 4.61
C GLU A 326 -1.00 -4.87 4.39
N THR A 327 -1.21 -4.11 5.47
CA THR A 327 -1.68 -2.71 5.41
C THR A 327 -0.51 -1.80 5.72
N GLY A 328 0.04 -1.17 4.70
CA GLY A 328 1.22 -0.32 4.84
C GLY A 328 1.02 1.12 4.39
N GLY A 329 1.68 2.01 5.10
CA GLY A 329 1.68 3.43 4.83
C GLY A 329 3.02 3.87 4.25
N PHE A 330 3.00 4.90 3.42
CA PHE A 330 4.20 5.53 2.88
C PHE A 330 4.13 7.06 2.96
N LEU A 331 5.30 7.67 3.14
CA LEU A 331 5.50 9.12 3.15
C LEU A 331 6.68 9.45 2.24
N LEU A 332 6.41 10.12 1.13
CA LEU A 332 7.40 10.40 0.10
C LEU A 332 7.63 11.90 -0.05
N THR A 333 8.87 12.24 -0.38
CA THR A 333 9.27 13.61 -0.73
C THR A 333 9.80 13.62 -2.15
N ARG A 334 9.46 14.67 -2.90
CA ARG A 334 9.96 14.93 -4.24
C ARG A 334 11.48 15.06 -4.24
N ARG A 335 12.14 14.51 -5.25
CA ARG A 335 13.60 14.55 -5.44
C ARG A 335 14.01 15.44 -6.60
#